data_AF-A0A959UXM6-F1
#
_entry.id   AF-A0A959UXM6-F1
#
_cell.length_a   1.000
_cell.length_b   1.000
_cell.length_c   1.000
_cell.angle_alpha   90.00
_cell.angle_beta   90.00
_cell.angle_gamma   90.00
#
_symmetry.space_group_name_H-M   'P 1'
#
loop_
_entity.id
_entity.type
_entity.pdbx_description
1 polymer ?
#
loop_
_entity_poly.entity_id
_entity_poly.type
_entity_poly.pdbx_seq_one_letter_code
_entity_poly.pdbx_strand_id
1 'polypeptide(L)'
;LSIWEWPAMVADDLSASRSLLVYSLVLTGLFLVVLFRLAFFSLRPLHRVPLFWIALGLVIFFGVELPYRGLYNLLNATDLDLARKFTHINDITFTLRYGLVIMACLVGVRYPPPPEPWTTSASPSS
;
A
#
# COMPACT_ATOMS: atom_id res chain seq x y z
N LEU A 1 -21.97 -28.88 6.72
CA LEU A 1 -22.42 -27.48 6.71
C LEU A 1 -23.94 -27.47 6.71
N SER A 2 -24.52 -27.12 7.85
CA SER A 2 -25.95 -26.98 8.08
C SER A 2 -26.49 -25.77 7.31
N ILE A 3 -27.72 -25.84 6.79
CA ILE A 3 -28.36 -24.73 6.03
C ILE A 3 -28.46 -23.43 6.84
N TRP A 4 -28.34 -23.53 8.17
CA TRP A 4 -28.35 -22.41 9.11
C TRP A 4 -26.98 -21.76 9.34
N GLU A 5 -25.88 -22.41 8.95
CA GLU A 5 -24.51 -21.86 9.06
C GLU A 5 -24.18 -20.89 7.92
N TRP A 6 -24.86 -21.03 6.79
CA TRP A 6 -24.65 -20.23 5.59
C TRP A 6 -24.90 -18.72 5.79
N PRO A 7 -26.02 -18.26 6.38
CA PRO A 7 -26.28 -16.83 6.57
C PRO A 7 -25.38 -16.18 7.63
N ALA A 8 -24.93 -16.93 8.65
CA ALA A 8 -24.00 -16.41 9.65
C ALA A 8 -22.61 -16.14 9.04
N MET A 9 -22.11 -17.08 8.22
CA MET A 9 -20.83 -16.94 7.53
C MET A 9 -20.82 -15.74 6.55
N VAL A 10 -21.92 -15.53 5.81
CA VAL A 10 -22.07 -14.38 4.90
C VAL A 10 -22.14 -13.04 5.66
N ALA A 11 -22.78 -13.00 6.82
CA ALA A 11 -22.87 -11.78 7.64
C ALA A 11 -21.50 -11.37 8.21
N ASP A 12 -20.71 -12.35 8.66
CA ASP A 12 -19.37 -12.13 9.19
C ASP A 12 -18.42 -11.60 8.09
N ASP A 13 -18.45 -12.20 6.89
CA ASP A 13 -17.66 -11.75 5.73
C ASP A 13 -17.99 -10.31 5.31
N LEU A 14 -19.27 -9.92 5.39
CA LEU A 14 -19.70 -8.56 5.06
C LEU A 14 -19.17 -7.54 6.07
N SER A 15 -19.17 -7.88 7.36
CA SER A 15 -18.68 -7.01 8.43
C SER A 15 -17.15 -6.84 8.37
N ALA A 16 -16.43 -7.93 8.09
CA ALA A 16 -14.98 -7.93 7.88
C ALA A 16 -14.59 -7.12 6.64
N SER A 17 -15.37 -7.24 5.56
CA SER A 17 -15.15 -6.43 4.35
C SER A 17 -15.32 -4.94 4.64
N ARG A 18 -16.35 -4.54 5.40
CA ARG A 18 -16.59 -3.13 5.76
C ARG A 18 -15.49 -2.53 6.63
N SER A 19 -15.02 -3.26 7.65
CA SER A 19 -13.95 -2.78 8.52
C SER A 19 -12.61 -2.65 7.77
N LEU A 20 -12.30 -3.60 6.88
CA LEU A 20 -11.15 -3.52 5.98
C LEU A 20 -11.25 -2.32 5.02
N LEU A 21 -12.44 -2.02 4.49
CA LEU A 21 -12.66 -0.85 3.64
C LEU A 21 -12.32 0.46 4.38
N VAL A 22 -12.85 0.62 5.59
CA VAL A 22 -12.60 1.81 6.42
C VAL A 22 -11.12 1.92 6.78
N TYR A 23 -10.51 0.83 7.22
CA TYR A 23 -9.09 0.81 7.58
C TYR A 23 -8.20 1.23 6.41
N SER A 24 -8.41 0.66 5.22
CA SER A 24 -7.60 0.99 4.05
C SER A 24 -7.86 2.42 3.55
N LEU A 25 -9.09 2.94 3.65
CA LEU A 25 -9.39 4.32 3.26
C LEU A 25 -8.69 5.33 4.19
N VAL A 26 -8.70 5.06 5.50
CA VAL A 26 -7.93 5.82 6.49
C VAL A 26 -6.43 5.72 6.19
N LEU A 27 -5.91 4.52 5.93
CA LEU A 27 -4.49 4.31 5.64
C LEU A 27 -4.05 5.06 4.37
N THR A 28 -4.85 4.95 3.30
CA THR A 28 -4.61 5.65 2.04
C THR A 28 -4.60 7.16 2.26
N GLY A 29 -5.59 7.69 2.99
CA GLY A 29 -5.65 9.11 3.35
C GLY A 29 -4.42 9.57 4.12
N LEU A 30 -3.98 8.80 5.13
CA LEU A 30 -2.78 9.10 5.90
C LEU A 30 -1.52 9.13 5.03
N PHE A 31 -1.32 8.13 4.17
CA PHE A 31 -0.16 8.11 3.26
C PHE A 31 -0.21 9.21 2.21
N LEU A 32 -1.41 9.60 1.76
CA LEU A 32 -1.60 10.72 0.84
C LEU A 32 -1.22 12.06 1.51
N VAL A 33 -1.58 12.24 2.79
CA VAL A 33 -1.12 13.37 3.61
C VAL A 33 0.41 13.36 3.77
N VAL A 34 1.03 12.19 3.99
CA VAL A 34 2.49 12.05 4.05
C VAL A 34 3.14 12.44 2.72
N LEU A 35 2.60 11.97 1.59
CA LEU A 35 3.08 12.34 0.25
C LEU A 35 2.94 13.84 0.00
N PHE A 36 1.82 14.45 0.38
CA PHE A 36 1.63 15.89 0.25
C PHE A 36 2.64 16.65 1.11
N ARG A 37 2.84 16.24 2.37
CA ARG A 37 3.85 16.87 3.23
C ARG A 37 5.25 16.74 2.64
N LEU A 38 5.61 15.56 2.14
CA LEU A 38 6.89 15.36 1.43
C LEU A 38 7.00 16.26 0.21
N ALA A 39 5.91 16.45 -0.55
CA ALA A 39 5.89 17.32 -1.71
C ALA A 39 6.12 18.80 -1.38
N PHE A 40 5.52 19.29 -0.30
CA PHE A 40 5.59 20.70 0.08
C PHE A 40 6.85 21.07 0.88
N PHE A 41 7.34 20.17 1.74
CA PHE A 41 8.46 20.47 2.64
C PHE A 41 9.81 19.95 2.15
N SER A 42 9.85 19.13 1.10
CA SER A 42 11.12 18.63 0.57
C SER A 42 11.77 19.64 -0.37
N LEU A 43 12.91 20.19 0.05
CA LEU A 43 13.81 20.95 -0.82
C LEU A 43 14.51 20.05 -1.86
N ARG A 44 14.49 18.73 -1.65
CA ARG A 44 15.06 17.74 -2.57
C ARG A 44 13.98 17.26 -3.54
N PRO A 45 14.34 16.92 -4.79
CA PRO A 45 13.38 16.32 -5.71
C PRO A 45 12.85 15.00 -5.14
N LEU A 46 11.52 14.84 -5.15
CA LEU A 46 10.82 13.77 -4.43
C LEU A 46 11.27 12.36 -4.81
N HIS A 47 11.61 12.16 -6.08
CA HIS A 47 12.09 10.87 -6.58
C HIS A 47 13.42 10.41 -5.94
N ARG A 48 14.14 11.30 -5.24
CA ARG A 48 15.36 10.94 -4.49
C ARG A 48 15.09 10.61 -3.02
N VAL A 49 13.83 10.70 -2.58
CA VAL A 49 13.44 10.37 -1.21
C VAL A 49 12.93 8.92 -1.18
N PRO A 50 13.57 8.00 -0.46
CA PRO A 50 13.12 6.60 -0.39
C PRO A 50 11.68 6.48 0.12
N LEU A 51 11.34 7.30 1.13
CA LEU A 51 10.01 7.32 1.75
C LEU A 51 8.90 7.68 0.74
N PHE A 52 9.20 8.51 -0.26
CA PHE A 52 8.24 8.86 -1.30
C PHE A 52 7.79 7.62 -2.08
N TRP A 53 8.73 6.76 -2.49
CA TRP A 53 8.43 5.55 -3.25
C TRP A 53 7.62 4.53 -2.44
N ILE A 54 7.93 4.38 -1.15
CA ILE A 54 7.18 3.51 -0.24
C ILE A 54 5.75 4.02 -0.08
N ALA A 55 5.59 5.31 0.26
CA ALA A 55 4.27 5.90 0.47
C ALA A 55 3.44 5.86 -0.82
N LEU A 56 4.05 6.14 -1.98
CA LEU A 56 3.39 6.03 -3.28
C LEU A 56 2.92 4.59 -3.56
N GLY A 57 3.76 3.59 -3.31
CA GLY A 57 3.39 2.20 -3.50
C GLY A 57 2.24 1.75 -2.60
N LEU A 58 2.21 2.22 -1.35
CA LEU A 58 1.12 1.94 -0.43
C LEU A 58 -0.18 2.64 -0.85
N VAL A 59 -0.12 3.89 -1.32
CA VAL A 59 -1.31 4.60 -1.83
C VAL A 59 -1.87 3.93 -3.06
N ILE A 60 -1.03 3.51 -4.00
CA ILE A 60 -1.51 2.81 -5.21
C ILE A 60 -2.12 1.46 -4.83
N PHE A 61 -1.45 0.69 -3.96
CA PHE A 61 -1.93 -0.61 -3.54
C PHE A 61 -3.27 -0.50 -2.79
N PHE A 62 -3.30 0.24 -1.67
CA PHE A 62 -4.50 0.35 -0.85
C PHE A 62 -5.62 1.15 -1.53
N GLY A 63 -5.28 2.17 -2.33
CA GLY A 63 -6.26 2.97 -3.07
C GLY A 63 -6.96 2.20 -4.18
N VAL A 64 -6.26 1.28 -4.86
CA VAL A 64 -6.85 0.47 -5.95
C VAL A 64 -7.45 -0.84 -5.43
N GLU A 65 -6.90 -1.44 -4.38
CA GLU A 65 -7.39 -2.73 -3.87
C GLU A 65 -8.81 -2.65 -3.28
N LEU A 66 -9.23 -1.46 -2.81
CA LEU A 66 -10.58 -1.21 -2.27
C LEU A 66 -11.71 -1.38 -3.30
N PRO A 67 -11.76 -0.57 -4.39
CA PRO A 67 -12.79 -0.75 -5.41
C PRO A 67 -12.66 -2.11 -6.07
N TYR A 68 -11.44 -2.63 -6.16
CA TYR A 68 -11.15 -3.93 -6.74
C TYR A 68 -11.81 -5.08 -5.97
N ARG A 69 -11.62 -5.20 -4.64
CA ARG A 69 -12.21 -6.31 -3.86
C ARG A 69 -13.73 -6.26 -3.84
N GLY A 70 -14.31 -5.06 -3.72
CA GLY A 70 -15.77 -4.89 -3.76
C GLY A 70 -16.34 -5.32 -5.11
N LEU A 71 -15.71 -4.88 -6.20
CA LEU A 71 -16.11 -5.25 -7.56
C LEU A 71 -15.86 -6.73 -7.84
N TYR A 72 -14.75 -7.29 -7.38
CA TYR A 72 -14.43 -8.72 -7.53
C TYR A 72 -15.49 -9.60 -6.86
N ASN A 73 -15.91 -9.28 -5.62
CA ASN A 73 -16.97 -10.05 -4.96
C ASN A 73 -18.32 -9.96 -5.70
N LEU A 74 -18.65 -8.78 -6.24
CA LEU A 74 -19.86 -8.61 -7.04
C LEU A 74 -19.79 -9.38 -8.38
N LEU A 75 -18.63 -9.36 -9.03
CA LEU A 75 -18.39 -10.09 -10.27
C LEU A 75 -18.36 -11.59 -10.04
N ASN A 76 -17.76 -12.06 -8.96
CA ASN A 76 -17.70 -13.49 -8.64
C ASN A 76 -19.10 -14.09 -8.41
N ALA A 77 -20.07 -13.26 -8.01
CA ALA A 77 -21.48 -13.66 -7.87
C ALA A 77 -22.28 -13.62 -9.18
N THR A 78 -21.80 -12.90 -10.20
CA THR A 78 -22.55 -12.66 -11.45
C THR A 78 -21.91 -13.30 -12.69
N ASP A 79 -20.59 -13.20 -12.83
CA ASP A 79 -19.82 -13.68 -13.98
C ASP A 79 -18.37 -14.06 -13.57
N LEU A 80 -18.12 -15.38 -13.51
CA LEU A 80 -16.83 -15.98 -13.14
C LEU A 80 -15.72 -15.71 -14.17
N ASP A 81 -16.06 -15.60 -15.45
CA ASP A 81 -15.06 -15.36 -16.50
C ASP A 81 -14.53 -13.93 -16.45
N LEU A 82 -15.41 -12.98 -16.10
CA LEU A 82 -15.01 -11.60 -15.89
C LEU A 82 -14.16 -11.46 -14.60
N ALA A 83 -14.53 -12.14 -13.52
CA ALA A 83 -13.75 -12.16 -12.28
C ALA A 83 -12.31 -12.66 -12.49
N ARG A 84 -12.11 -13.67 -13.34
CA ARG A 84 -10.77 -14.19 -13.69
C ARG A 84 -9.92 -13.21 -14.51
N LYS A 85 -10.53 -12.32 -15.28
CA LYS A 85 -9.77 -11.23 -15.94
C LYS A 85 -9.34 -10.18 -14.92
N PHE A 86 -10.17 -9.94 -13.91
CA PHE A 86 -9.85 -9.00 -12.83
C PHE A 86 -8.65 -9.49 -12.01
N THR A 87 -8.40 -10.79 -11.80
CA THR A 87 -7.23 -11.25 -11.02
C THR A 87 -5.89 -10.71 -11.54
N HIS A 88 -5.77 -10.46 -12.83
CA HIS A 88 -4.57 -9.85 -13.41
C HIS A 88 -4.31 -8.42 -12.91
N ILE A 89 -5.36 -7.63 -12.64
CA ILE A 89 -5.20 -6.28 -12.10
C ILE A 89 -4.57 -6.34 -10.71
N ASN A 90 -4.99 -7.30 -9.89
CA ASN A 90 -4.43 -7.51 -8.55
C ASN A 90 -2.94 -7.86 -8.62
N ASP A 91 -2.57 -8.78 -9.52
CA ASP A 91 -1.17 -9.16 -9.75
C ASP A 91 -0.32 -7.96 -10.19
N ILE A 92 -0.86 -7.09 -11.06
CA ILE A 92 -0.19 -5.87 -11.49
C ILE A 92 0.03 -4.92 -10.31
N THR A 93 -0.99 -4.67 -9.47
CA THR A 93 -0.83 -3.81 -8.29
C THR A 93 0.15 -4.38 -7.27
N PHE A 94 0.16 -5.69 -7.08
CA PHE A 94 1.15 -6.37 -6.23
C PHE A 94 2.57 -6.18 -6.78
N THR A 95 2.75 -6.43 -8.08
CA THR A 95 4.04 -6.26 -8.76
C THR A 95 4.53 -4.81 -8.65
N LEU A 96 3.63 -3.85 -8.86
CA LEU A 96 3.93 -2.43 -8.75
C LEU A 96 4.35 -2.05 -7.32
N ARG A 97 3.63 -2.53 -6.30
CA ARG A 97 3.95 -2.29 -4.89
C ARG A 97 5.37 -2.75 -4.56
N TYR A 98 5.72 -3.98 -4.92
CA TYR A 98 7.06 -4.51 -4.66
C TYR A 98 8.13 -3.82 -5.50
N GLY A 99 7.82 -3.49 -6.76
CA GLY A 99 8.71 -2.71 -7.62
C GLY A 99 9.06 -1.35 -7.01
N LEU A 100 8.07 -0.65 -6.42
CA LEU A 100 8.28 0.62 -5.75
C LEU A 100 9.08 0.48 -4.44
N VAL A 101 8.93 -0.63 -3.71
CA VAL A 101 9.78 -0.94 -2.55
C VAL A 101 11.24 -1.17 -2.98
N ILE A 102 11.46 -1.93 -4.05
CA ILE A 102 12.80 -2.12 -4.61
C ILE A 102 13.41 -0.78 -5.01
N MET A 103 12.64 0.08 -5.69
CA MET A 103 13.07 1.44 -6.03
C MET A 103 13.42 2.26 -4.79
N ALA A 104 12.64 2.16 -3.72
CA ALA A 104 12.95 2.83 -2.46
C ALA A 104 14.30 2.39 -1.89
N CYS A 105 14.58 1.08 -1.89
CA CYS A 105 15.88 0.54 -1.45
C CYS A 105 17.03 1.06 -2.30
N LEU A 106 16.89 1.01 -3.64
CA LEU A 106 17.92 1.51 -4.57
C LEU A 106 18.21 3.00 -4.37
N VAL A 107 17.17 3.80 -4.18
CA VAL A 107 17.30 5.24 -3.90
C VAL A 107 17.94 5.48 -2.54
N GLY A 108 17.61 4.68 -1.52
CA GLY A 108 18.20 4.77 -0.18
C GLY A 108 19.70 4.47 -0.17
N VAL A 109 20.16 3.52 -0.98
CA VAL A 109 21.60 3.24 -1.17
C VAL A 109 22.30 4.40 -1.88
N ARG A 110 21.66 5.00 -2.89
CA ARG A 110 22.26 6.06 -3.71
C ARG A 110 22.28 7.43 -3.03
N TYR A 111 21.31 7.68 -2.16
CA TYR A 111 21.13 8.93 -1.44
C TYR A 111 20.94 8.64 0.06
N PRO A 112 22.00 8.21 0.77
CA PRO A 112 21.90 7.93 2.19
C PRO A 112 21.49 9.19 2.96
N PRO A 113 20.74 9.02 4.06
CA PRO A 113 20.47 10.15 4.95
C PRO A 113 21.79 10.72 5.47
N PRO A 114 21.86 12.03 5.74
CA PRO A 114 23.04 12.60 6.37
C PRO A 114 23.31 11.88 7.70
N PRO A 115 24.59 11.65 8.06
CA PRO A 115 24.94 10.97 9.31
C PRO A 115 24.35 11.75 10.49
N GLU A 116 23.76 11.03 11.43
CA GLU A 116 23.17 11.66 12.60
C GLU A 116 24.28 12.28 13.47
N PRO A 117 24.08 13.48 14.04
CA PRO A 117 25.15 14.28 14.65
C PRO A 117 25.90 13.60 15.79
N TRP A 118 25.30 12.61 16.44
CA TRP A 118 25.90 11.84 17.54
C TRP A 118 26.81 10.70 17.07
N THR A 119 26.80 10.33 15.79
CA THR A 119 27.71 9.30 15.26
C THR A 119 29.13 9.84 15.03
N THR A 120 29.29 11.16 14.92
CA THR A 120 30.57 11.85 14.73
C THR A 120 31.42 11.99 15.99
N SER A 121 30.88 11.74 17.18
CA SER A 121 31.66 11.84 18.44
C SER A 121 32.43 10.57 18.80
N ALA A 122 32.37 9.52 17.97
CA ALA A 122 32.93 8.20 18.28
C ALA A 122 34.17 7.82 17.45
N SER A 123 34.98 8.78 17.00
CA SER A 123 36.36 8.48 16.60
C SER A 123 37.30 8.73 17.78
N PRO A 124 37.67 7.72 18.58
CA PRO A 124 38.86 7.83 19.41
C PRO A 124 40.06 7.98 18.47
N SER A 125 40.76 9.10 18.60
CA SER A 125 42.08 9.29 18.03
C SER A 125 43.04 8.30 18.67
N SER A 126 43.39 7.22 17.97
CA SER A 126 44.55 6.37 18.28
C SER A 126 44.89 5.48 17.10
#